data_AF-A0A067BS78-F1
#
_entry.id   AF-A0A067BS78-F1
#
_cell.length_a   1.000
_cell.length_b   1.000
_cell.length_c   1.000
_cell.angle_alpha   90.00
_cell.angle_beta   90.00
_cell.angle_gamma   90.00
#
_symmetry.space_group_name_H-M   'P 1'
#
loop_
_entity.id
_entity.type
_entity.pdbx_description
1 polymer ?
#
loop_
_entity_poly.entity_id
_entity_poly.type
_entity_poly.pdbx_seq_one_letter_code
_entity_poly.pdbx_strand_id
1 'polypeptide(L)'
;MNRATELYDEAFRAAEEGIRAEEIHDAETAVRRFEEAIRIFSRLAIVESLSKRELLQGQIADFQERIDKLRAKVVEPPLVQTAAHVDLQIGNAESLEAMARTLDTAPHGVQSIVQAYMAAADAYMTVRVQASVEAIIKRVTELKEPVISNAASGDFDLMEEELMEEMESFLDAADVAPAKQAVVHTSTPQLLRSPSAMQRPVITFEDDAGDAKYTAEEVDVLRRSSVVNGRLFQPWIASDAYEVFSPHEQYIDPDGFLSMSPKQMDKLDKWVRPTGYGTGHPVMIATISPYVIVQDVVTDCSFVASLCITAAFEQRFQKKLITKIIYPQDAYGNPIVNPGGRYNVKLWANGVPRKVVVDDCLPLGYNGTLLCSCTTTPNELWVSIIEKAYLKVNGGYDFPGSNSGIDLFALTGWIPESLSFVDASGPTSDVIWQRLMSAYNFGDCLITIATGEMPPDIARRVGLVPSHAYAVLNVLETACGVRLLRVKNPWNRKRWKGPYSLDDSQHWTPALQDEVGFDLDAARHAKDDGLFWIDFDSVQEHFNALFLNWNPELFQYRYTVHKHWPVEMGPANDTYNLGYNPQFLLTIPNTQRRTKS
;
A
#
# COMPACT_ATOMS: atom_id res chain seq x y z
N MET A 1 22.92 -19.73 0.60
CA MET A 1 23.23 -19.10 1.90
C MET A 1 22.01 -18.32 2.36
N ASN A 2 21.84 -18.10 3.67
CA ASN A 2 20.73 -17.29 4.20
C ASN A 2 20.90 -15.84 3.70
N ARG A 3 19.82 -15.15 3.31
CA ARG A 3 19.85 -13.73 2.89
C ARG A 3 20.47 -12.84 3.97
N ALA A 4 20.33 -13.23 5.24
CA ALA A 4 21.05 -12.59 6.34
C ALA A 4 22.58 -12.71 6.19
N THR A 5 23.11 -13.89 5.83
CA THR A 5 24.54 -14.11 5.60
C THR A 5 25.09 -13.24 4.47
N GLU A 6 24.32 -13.05 3.40
CA GLU A 6 24.73 -12.21 2.27
C GLU A 6 24.74 -10.73 2.61
N LEU A 7 23.77 -10.27 3.40
CA LEU A 7 23.76 -8.91 3.95
C LEU A 7 24.90 -8.70 4.95
N TYR A 8 25.28 -9.72 5.73
CA TYR A 8 26.47 -9.67 6.58
C TYR A 8 27.72 -9.49 5.73
N ASP A 9 27.90 -10.27 4.67
CA ASP A 9 29.05 -10.17 3.77
C ASP A 9 29.11 -8.79 3.07
N GLU A 10 27.96 -8.22 2.71
CA GLU A 10 27.86 -6.87 2.13
C GLU A 10 28.21 -5.78 3.17
N ALA A 11 27.68 -5.89 4.38
CA ALA A 11 27.97 -4.97 5.47
C ALA A 11 29.45 -5.00 5.88
N PHE A 12 30.05 -6.20 5.98
CA PHE A 12 31.47 -6.36 6.29
C PHE A 12 32.35 -5.83 5.16
N ARG A 13 31.97 -6.04 3.89
CA ARG A 13 32.70 -5.48 2.75
C ARG A 13 32.66 -3.96 2.74
N ALA A 14 31.49 -3.35 2.98
CA ALA A 14 31.37 -1.91 3.10
C ALA A 14 32.21 -1.36 4.27
N ALA A 15 32.22 -2.05 5.41
CA ALA A 15 33.06 -1.68 6.55
C ALA A 15 34.56 -1.79 6.24
N GLU A 16 35.02 -2.86 5.58
CA GLU A 16 36.41 -3.03 5.16
C GLU A 16 36.84 -1.96 4.14
N GLU A 17 35.99 -1.63 3.18
CA GLU A 17 36.24 -0.55 2.23
C GLU A 17 36.31 0.81 2.91
N GLY A 18 35.48 1.06 3.93
CA GLY A 18 35.56 2.25 4.78
C GLY A 18 36.88 2.35 5.55
N ILE A 19 37.35 1.24 6.12
CA ILE A 19 38.63 1.17 6.83
C ILE A 19 39.80 1.42 5.88
N ARG A 20 39.81 0.81 4.69
CA ARG A 20 40.86 1.06 3.68
C ARG A 20 40.87 2.50 3.21
N ALA A 21 39.70 3.12 3.04
CA ALA A 21 39.58 4.53 2.70
C ALA A 21 40.12 5.45 3.81
N GLU A 22 39.90 5.08 5.08
CA GLU A 22 40.47 5.77 6.25
C GLU A 22 42.01 5.66 6.28
N GLU A 23 42.58 4.49 5.94
CA GLU A 23 44.03 4.25 5.88
C GLU A 23 44.74 5.07 4.79
N ILE A 24 44.07 5.33 3.66
CA ILE A 24 44.60 6.17 2.56
C ILE A 24 44.21 7.66 2.70
N HIS A 25 43.65 8.06 3.85
CA HIS A 25 43.22 9.42 4.16
C HIS A 25 42.12 10.00 3.25
N ASP A 26 41.28 9.14 2.66
CA ASP A 26 40.08 9.54 1.91
C ASP A 26 38.86 9.56 2.84
N ALA A 27 38.66 10.69 3.52
CA ALA A 27 37.61 10.86 4.50
C ALA A 27 36.19 10.81 3.90
N GLU A 28 36.01 11.27 2.65
CA GLU A 28 34.70 11.31 1.99
C GLU A 28 34.24 9.89 1.62
N THR A 29 35.13 9.09 1.03
CA THR A 29 34.83 7.69 0.71
C THR A 29 34.66 6.85 1.98
N ALA A 30 35.46 7.08 3.02
CA ALA A 30 35.35 6.38 4.29
C ALA A 30 33.98 6.62 4.96
N VAL A 31 33.53 7.88 5.03
CA VAL A 31 32.21 8.23 5.59
C VAL A 31 31.08 7.54 4.82
N ARG A 32 31.08 7.63 3.48
CA ARG A 32 30.05 7.01 2.63
C ARG A 32 29.95 5.49 2.84
N ARG A 33 31.09 4.83 2.97
CA ARG A 33 31.16 3.37 3.16
C ARG A 33 30.75 2.93 4.57
N PHE A 34 31.10 3.69 5.60
CA PHE A 34 30.62 3.43 6.96
C PHE A 34 29.11 3.68 7.10
N GLU A 35 28.55 4.71 6.45
CA GLU A 35 27.09 4.93 6.40
C GLU A 35 26.35 3.78 5.71
N GLU A 36 26.93 3.25 4.63
CA GLU A 36 26.40 2.08 3.92
C GLU A 36 26.43 0.82 4.82
N ALA A 37 27.52 0.59 5.55
CA ALA A 37 27.64 -0.51 6.51
C ALA A 37 26.63 -0.37 7.65
N ILE A 38 26.49 0.82 8.26
CA ILE A 38 25.50 1.10 9.31
C ILE A 38 24.09 0.83 8.81
N ARG A 39 23.73 1.27 7.60
CA ARG A 39 22.41 1.04 7.03
C ARG A 39 22.09 -0.45 6.93
N ILE A 40 23.06 -1.27 6.54
CA ILE A 40 22.86 -2.72 6.38
C ILE A 40 22.84 -3.42 7.75
N PHE A 41 23.76 -3.08 8.66
CA PHE A 41 23.78 -3.62 10.02
C PHE A 41 22.52 -3.27 10.81
N SER A 42 21.97 -2.06 10.66
CA SER A 42 20.70 -1.66 11.26
C SER A 42 19.53 -2.51 10.76
N ARG A 43 19.53 -2.90 9.49
CA ARG A 43 18.50 -3.80 8.93
C ARG A 43 18.67 -5.23 9.44
N LEU A 44 19.91 -5.71 9.59
CA LEU A 44 20.20 -7.03 10.16
C LEU A 44 19.84 -7.11 11.64
N ALA A 45 20.06 -6.04 12.40
CA ALA A 45 19.77 -5.97 13.83
C ALA A 45 18.26 -6.19 14.13
N ILE A 46 17.37 -5.83 13.20
CA ILE A 46 15.92 -6.02 13.35
C ILE A 46 15.55 -7.51 13.30
N VAL A 47 16.19 -8.29 12.44
CA VAL A 47 15.82 -9.69 12.14
C VAL A 47 16.63 -10.75 12.88
N GLU A 48 17.72 -10.35 13.53
CA GLU A 48 18.63 -11.28 14.23
C GLU A 48 18.29 -11.44 15.72
N SER A 49 18.75 -12.55 16.31
CA SER A 49 18.57 -12.85 17.74
C SER A 49 19.16 -11.74 18.62
N LEU A 50 18.59 -11.54 19.83
CA LEU A 50 19.02 -10.51 20.79
C LEU A 50 20.55 -10.41 20.97
N SER A 51 21.25 -11.53 21.15
CA SER A 51 22.71 -11.56 21.33
C SER A 51 23.49 -11.03 20.12
N LYS A 52 22.96 -11.21 18.90
CA LYS A 52 23.56 -10.68 17.68
C LYS A 52 23.14 -9.23 17.43
N ARG A 53 21.91 -8.85 17.82
CA ARG A 53 21.43 -7.47 17.79
C ARG A 53 22.31 -6.57 18.65
N GLU A 54 22.65 -7.00 19.88
CA GLU A 54 23.58 -6.28 20.77
C GLU A 54 24.97 -6.11 20.14
N LEU A 55 25.51 -7.18 19.53
CA LEU A 55 26.80 -7.13 18.84
C LEU A 55 26.78 -6.14 17.65
N LEU A 56 25.71 -6.17 16.87
CA LEU A 56 25.50 -5.28 15.72
C LEU A 56 25.35 -3.82 16.16
N GLN A 57 24.61 -3.56 17.24
CA GLN A 57 24.49 -2.21 17.82
C GLN A 57 25.84 -1.67 18.29
N GLY A 58 26.70 -2.52 18.88
CA GLY A 58 28.07 -2.15 19.22
C GLY A 58 28.91 -1.77 17.99
N GLN A 59 28.78 -2.50 16.89
CA GLN A 59 29.48 -2.18 15.62
C GLN A 59 28.95 -0.89 14.98
N ILE A 60 27.64 -0.67 15.01
CA ILE A 60 27.01 0.56 14.51
C ILE A 60 27.54 1.78 15.28
N ALA A 61 27.63 1.68 16.62
CA ALA A 61 28.18 2.75 17.44
C ALA A 61 29.65 3.06 17.13
N ASP A 62 30.49 2.03 16.92
CA ASP A 62 31.90 2.23 16.52
C ASP A 62 32.02 2.97 15.17
N PHE A 63 31.21 2.57 14.17
CA PHE A 63 31.21 3.26 12.88
C PHE A 63 30.68 4.69 12.96
N GLN A 64 29.68 4.96 13.80
CA GLN A 64 29.18 6.32 14.05
C GLN A 64 30.27 7.20 14.67
N GLU A 65 30.99 6.70 15.68
CA GLU A 65 32.10 7.44 16.31
C GLU A 65 33.24 7.73 15.31
N ARG A 66 33.55 6.78 14.41
CA ARG A 66 34.53 6.99 13.35
C ARG A 66 34.09 8.04 12.34
N ILE A 67 32.83 8.02 11.91
CA ILE A 67 32.26 9.04 11.02
C ILE A 67 32.38 10.42 11.65
N ASP A 68 32.04 10.56 12.94
CA ASP A 68 32.11 11.84 13.64
C ASP A 68 33.56 12.35 13.73
N LYS A 69 34.53 11.47 13.99
CA LYS A 69 35.96 11.82 13.98
C LYS A 69 36.47 12.24 12.60
N LEU A 70 36.02 11.56 11.54
CA LEU A 70 36.39 11.88 10.16
C LEU A 70 35.80 13.23 9.73
N ARG A 71 34.53 13.50 10.08
CA ARG A 71 33.86 14.78 9.86
C ARG A 71 34.52 15.92 10.65
N ALA A 72 34.97 15.65 11.87
CA ALA A 72 35.68 16.62 12.70
C ALA A 72 37.08 16.98 12.15
N LYS A 73 37.75 16.07 11.43
CA LYS A 73 39.07 16.33 10.81
C LYS A 73 39.02 17.15 9.53
N VAL A 74 37.86 17.25 8.87
CA VAL A 74 37.67 18.03 7.63
C VAL A 74 37.40 19.51 7.93
N VAL A 75 37.30 19.91 9.20
CA VAL A 75 37.00 21.29 9.61
C VAL A 75 38.22 21.95 10.27
N GLU A 76 38.94 22.80 9.53
CA GLU A 76 39.69 23.93 10.12
C GLU A 76 38.72 25.14 10.29
N PRO A 77 38.70 25.83 11.45
CA PRO A 77 38.01 27.11 11.64
C PRO A 77 39.01 28.30 11.70
N PRO A 78 38.60 29.59 11.65
CA PRO A 78 37.24 30.15 11.45
C PRO A 78 37.15 31.30 10.42
N LEU A 79 35.96 31.52 9.87
CA LEU A 79 35.44 32.89 9.71
C LEU A 79 34.20 33.02 10.60
N VAL A 80 34.36 33.80 11.65
CA VAL A 80 33.30 34.26 12.55
C VAL A 80 32.27 35.04 11.72
N GLN A 81 31.09 34.45 11.50
CA GLN A 81 29.87 35.23 11.33
C GLN A 81 29.20 35.29 12.69
N THR A 82 29.19 36.51 13.23
CA THR A 82 28.91 36.87 14.61
C THR A 82 27.43 36.72 14.98
N ALA A 83 27.17 36.52 16.27
CA ALA A 83 25.88 36.61 16.95
C ALA A 83 25.03 37.87 16.59
N ALA A 84 25.65 38.90 16.02
CA ALA A 84 25.00 40.11 15.52
C ALA A 84 23.99 39.86 14.38
N HIS A 85 24.12 38.77 13.60
CA HIS A 85 23.18 38.46 12.51
C HIS A 85 21.89 37.78 13.01
N VAL A 86 21.96 37.11 14.15
CA VAL A 86 20.80 36.42 14.77
C VAL A 86 19.92 37.42 15.51
N ASP A 87 20.52 38.37 16.25
CA ASP A 87 19.77 39.44 16.93
C ASP A 87 19.01 40.34 15.95
N LEU A 88 19.56 40.58 14.75
CA LEU A 88 18.92 41.39 13.71
C LEU A 88 17.72 40.68 13.05
N GLN A 89 17.71 39.34 13.04
CA GLN A 89 16.60 38.55 12.47
C GLN A 89 15.48 38.28 13.48
N ILE A 90 15.80 38.16 14.78
CA ILE A 90 14.80 38.08 15.85
C ILE A 90 14.00 39.40 15.94
N GLY A 91 14.69 40.55 15.89
CA GLY A 91 14.01 41.85 15.90
C GLY A 91 13.07 42.07 14.72
N ASN A 92 13.34 41.49 13.55
CA ASN A 92 12.43 41.52 12.40
C ASN A 92 11.18 40.64 12.62
N ALA A 93 11.31 39.47 13.22
CA ALA A 93 10.18 38.58 13.52
C ALA A 93 9.25 39.19 14.58
N GLU A 94 9.81 39.78 15.64
CA GLU A 94 9.04 40.47 16.68
C GLU A 94 8.29 41.70 16.13
N SER A 95 8.88 42.41 15.16
CA SER A 95 8.23 43.55 14.50
C SER A 95 7.03 43.13 13.63
N LEU A 96 7.13 41.99 12.93
CA LEU A 96 6.04 41.42 12.13
C LEU A 96 4.90 40.90 13.01
N GLU A 97 5.21 40.31 14.17
CA GLU A 97 4.21 39.88 15.14
C GLU A 97 3.46 41.07 15.75
N ALA A 98 4.17 42.16 16.08
CA ALA A 98 3.54 43.39 16.56
C ALA A 98 2.58 43.98 15.50
N MET A 99 2.96 43.97 14.22
CA MET A 99 2.07 44.36 13.13
C MET A 99 0.82 43.47 13.02
N ALA A 100 0.98 42.14 13.13
CA ALA A 100 -0.14 41.19 13.11
C ALA A 100 -1.13 41.41 14.27
N ARG A 101 -0.63 41.67 15.47
CA ARG A 101 -1.46 42.00 16.65
C ARG A 101 -2.21 43.33 16.50
N THR A 102 -1.64 44.29 15.77
CA THR A 102 -2.30 45.57 15.52
C THR A 102 -3.46 45.41 14.52
N LEU A 103 -3.28 44.55 13.50
CA LEU A 103 -4.31 44.16 12.53
C LEU A 103 -5.47 43.40 13.17
N ASP A 104 -5.22 42.66 14.26
CA ASP A 104 -6.22 41.91 15.05
C ASP A 104 -7.23 42.83 15.78
N THR A 105 -6.85 44.10 16.01
CA THR A 105 -7.68 45.10 16.69
C THR A 105 -8.44 46.04 15.75
N ALA A 106 -8.24 45.90 14.43
CA ALA A 106 -8.84 46.73 13.39
C ALA A 106 -9.79 45.91 12.50
N PRO A 107 -10.82 46.52 11.86
CA PRO A 107 -11.81 45.79 11.08
C PRO A 107 -11.24 45.40 9.71
N HIS A 108 -10.39 44.38 9.69
CA HIS A 108 -9.83 43.78 8.48
C HIS A 108 -10.37 42.35 8.28
N GLY A 109 -10.34 41.85 7.05
CA GLY A 109 -10.82 40.51 6.73
C GLY A 109 -9.92 39.43 7.33
N VAL A 110 -10.52 38.36 7.87
CA VAL A 110 -9.84 37.22 8.53
C VAL A 110 -8.65 36.69 7.72
N GLN A 111 -8.74 36.72 6.39
CA GLN A 111 -7.68 36.27 5.48
C GLN A 111 -6.39 37.11 5.57
N SER A 112 -6.50 38.41 5.82
CA SER A 112 -5.34 39.32 5.98
C SER A 112 -4.66 39.17 7.34
N ILE A 113 -5.44 38.86 8.39
CA ILE A 113 -4.94 38.56 9.74
C ILE A 113 -4.17 37.24 9.72
N VAL A 114 -4.74 36.21 9.09
CA VAL A 114 -4.10 34.90 8.93
C VAL A 114 -2.80 35.00 8.13
N GLN A 115 -2.78 35.74 7.02
CA GLN A 115 -1.54 35.95 6.25
C GLN A 115 -0.45 36.68 7.05
N ALA A 116 -0.79 37.67 7.87
CA ALA A 116 0.17 38.39 8.69
C ALA A 116 0.78 37.50 9.80
N TYR A 117 -0.03 36.67 10.46
CA TYR A 117 0.46 35.70 11.44
C TYR A 117 1.29 34.57 10.81
N MET A 118 0.94 34.12 9.60
CA MET A 118 1.74 33.14 8.86
C MET A 118 3.11 33.69 8.47
N ALA A 119 3.18 34.95 8.01
CA ALA A 119 4.46 35.58 7.68
C ALA A 119 5.36 35.78 8.91
N ALA A 120 4.78 36.08 10.08
CA ALA A 120 5.52 36.12 11.35
C ALA A 120 6.01 34.72 11.77
N ALA A 121 5.18 33.70 11.61
CA ALA A 121 5.53 32.31 11.93
C ALA A 121 6.68 31.78 11.04
N ASP A 122 6.66 32.06 9.73
CA ASP A 122 7.73 31.71 8.81
C ASP A 122 9.06 32.40 9.16
N ALA A 123 9.00 33.67 9.58
CA ALA A 123 10.18 34.40 10.06
C ALA A 123 10.79 33.76 11.32
N TYR A 124 9.96 33.30 12.28
CA TYR A 124 10.43 32.57 13.46
C TYR A 124 10.99 31.18 13.14
N MET A 125 10.37 30.45 12.19
CA MET A 125 10.82 29.14 11.73
C MET A 125 12.21 29.20 11.07
N THR A 126 12.48 30.28 10.35
CA THR A 126 13.78 30.50 9.69
C THR A 126 14.92 30.76 10.69
N VAL A 127 14.61 31.33 11.86
CA VAL A 127 15.60 31.68 12.91
C VAL A 127 15.99 30.48 13.79
N ARG A 128 15.20 29.40 13.85
CA ARG A 128 15.39 28.31 14.83
C ARG A 128 15.38 26.91 14.22
N VAL A 129 16.33 26.61 13.33
CA VAL A 129 16.76 25.23 13.10
C VAL A 129 17.75 24.83 14.20
N GLN A 130 17.27 24.71 15.45
CA GLN A 130 17.94 24.03 16.58
C GLN A 130 17.09 24.13 17.87
N ALA A 131 15.87 23.57 17.89
CA ALA A 131 15.18 23.11 19.11
C ALA A 131 13.91 22.30 18.78
N SER A 132 13.61 21.31 19.64
CA SER A 132 12.66 20.19 19.48
C SER A 132 11.24 20.54 19.00
N VAL A 133 10.75 19.71 18.08
CA VAL A 133 9.40 19.63 17.48
C VAL A 133 8.27 19.48 18.54
N GLU A 134 8.59 18.97 19.74
CA GLU A 134 7.60 18.74 20.81
C GLU A 134 6.96 20.03 21.38
N ALA A 135 7.70 21.15 21.38
CA ALA A 135 7.17 22.41 21.91
C ALA A 135 6.10 23.03 20.98
N ILE A 136 6.16 22.73 19.68
CA ILE A 136 5.23 23.23 18.66
C ILE A 136 3.90 22.50 18.75
N ILE A 137 3.93 21.17 18.92
CA ILE A 137 2.72 20.35 19.08
C ILE A 137 1.94 20.80 20.32
N LYS A 138 2.62 21.05 21.44
CA LYS A 138 1.98 21.52 22.67
C LYS A 138 1.28 22.87 22.49
N ARG A 139 1.91 23.82 21.78
CA ARG A 139 1.38 25.16 21.58
C ARG A 139 0.20 25.22 20.60
N VAL A 140 0.24 24.40 19.55
CA VAL A 140 -0.87 24.24 18.59
C VAL A 140 -2.08 23.57 19.26
N THR A 141 -1.83 22.66 20.20
CA THR A 141 -2.89 21.98 20.95
C THR A 141 -3.60 22.92 21.94
N GLU A 142 -2.85 23.79 22.63
CA GLU A 142 -3.40 24.82 23.54
C GLU A 142 -4.26 25.88 22.82
N LEU A 143 -4.09 26.07 21.51
CA LEU A 143 -4.86 27.03 20.69
C LEU A 143 -6.14 26.42 20.07
N LYS A 144 -6.34 25.10 20.17
CA LYS A 144 -7.44 24.38 19.50
C LYS A 144 -8.72 24.30 20.35
N GLU A 145 -8.61 24.32 21.68
CA GLU A 145 -9.75 24.12 22.59
C GLU A 145 -10.89 25.15 22.50
N PRO A 146 -10.65 26.47 22.33
CA PRO A 146 -11.77 27.43 22.31
C PRO A 146 -12.56 27.45 20.99
N VAL A 147 -12.11 26.73 19.95
CA VAL A 147 -12.77 26.68 18.64
C VAL A 147 -13.79 25.54 18.54
N ILE A 148 -13.62 24.48 19.34
CA ILE A 148 -14.45 23.27 19.27
C ILE A 148 -15.70 23.36 20.18
N SER A 149 -15.68 24.22 21.20
CA SER A 149 -16.78 24.34 22.16
C SER A 149 -18.07 24.94 21.60
N ASN A 150 -18.07 25.47 20.36
CA ASN A 150 -19.24 26.13 19.77
C ASN A 150 -20.01 25.27 18.75
N ALA A 151 -19.59 24.02 18.48
CA ALA A 151 -20.19 23.17 17.44
C ALA A 151 -20.92 21.93 17.98
N ALA A 152 -20.85 21.65 19.28
CA ALA A 152 -21.38 20.41 19.88
C ALA A 152 -22.76 20.60 20.53
N SER A 153 -23.75 21.01 19.75
CA SER A 153 -25.16 20.91 20.15
C SER A 153 -26.00 20.27 19.04
N GLY A 154 -26.18 18.94 19.09
CA GLY A 154 -27.16 18.24 18.28
C GLY A 154 -26.86 16.75 18.11
N ASP A 155 -27.76 15.92 18.64
CA ASP A 155 -27.85 14.46 18.57
C ASP A 155 -27.38 13.84 17.24
N PHE A 156 -26.40 12.94 17.31
CA PHE A 156 -25.92 12.11 16.19
C PHE A 156 -26.08 10.59 16.44
N ASP A 157 -26.29 10.16 17.69
CA ASP A 157 -26.19 8.74 18.07
C ASP A 157 -27.38 7.87 17.62
N LEU A 158 -28.56 8.45 17.35
CA LEU A 158 -29.77 7.68 17.01
C LEU A 158 -29.87 7.32 15.51
N MET A 159 -29.11 7.98 14.62
CA MET A 159 -29.09 7.67 13.19
C MET A 159 -28.13 6.52 12.83
N GLU A 160 -27.15 6.25 13.70
CA GLU A 160 -26.09 5.27 13.43
C GLU A 160 -26.57 3.83 13.61
N GLU A 161 -27.55 3.59 14.49
CA GLU A 161 -28.16 2.27 14.72
C GLU A 161 -29.10 1.84 13.58
N GLU A 162 -29.93 2.73 13.02
CA GLU A 162 -30.81 2.40 11.87
C GLU A 162 -30.00 2.08 10.61
N LEU A 163 -28.90 2.80 10.36
CA LEU A 163 -28.00 2.53 9.25
C LEU A 163 -27.27 1.18 9.39
N MET A 164 -27.09 0.72 10.64
CA MET A 164 -26.40 -0.52 10.97
C MET A 164 -27.27 -1.75 10.66
N GLU A 165 -28.56 -1.70 10.98
CA GLU A 165 -29.52 -2.76 10.67
C GLU A 165 -29.75 -2.91 9.16
N GLU A 166 -29.82 -1.79 8.43
CA GLU A 166 -29.91 -1.83 6.97
C GLU A 166 -28.69 -2.52 6.37
N MET A 167 -27.47 -2.19 6.82
CA MET A 167 -26.25 -2.73 6.24
C MET A 167 -26.00 -4.21 6.50
N GLU A 168 -26.42 -4.71 7.66
CA GLU A 168 -26.38 -6.14 7.97
C GLU A 168 -27.39 -6.93 7.11
N SER A 169 -28.55 -6.35 6.81
CA SER A 169 -29.55 -6.97 5.91
C SER A 169 -29.08 -7.09 4.44
N PHE A 170 -28.15 -6.23 4.01
CA PHE A 170 -27.59 -6.27 2.65
C PHE A 170 -26.66 -7.47 2.43
N LEU A 171 -25.95 -7.91 3.48
CA LEU A 171 -24.99 -9.02 3.44
C LEU A 171 -25.69 -10.38 3.47
N ASP A 172 -26.75 -10.53 4.27
CA ASP A 172 -27.54 -11.77 4.33
C ASP A 172 -28.31 -12.07 3.04
N ALA A 173 -28.51 -11.06 2.18
CA ALA A 173 -29.23 -11.20 0.91
C ALA A 173 -28.31 -11.36 -0.32
N ALA A 174 -27.00 -11.59 -0.12
CA ALA A 174 -26.00 -11.72 -1.19
C ALA A 174 -25.54 -13.18 -1.45
N ASP A 175 -26.03 -14.18 -0.71
CA ASP A 175 -25.72 -15.59 -0.99
C ASP A 175 -26.75 -16.23 -1.92
N VAL A 176 -26.33 -16.57 -3.15
CA VAL A 176 -26.24 -17.95 -3.68
C VAL A 176 -25.47 -17.88 -5.01
N ALA A 177 -24.18 -18.19 -4.99
CA ALA A 177 -23.46 -18.70 -6.16
C ALA A 177 -22.46 -19.77 -5.71
N PRO A 178 -22.49 -20.99 -6.28
CA PRO A 178 -21.67 -22.09 -5.78
C PRO A 178 -20.19 -21.86 -6.07
N ALA A 179 -19.36 -22.04 -5.05
CA ALA A 179 -17.90 -22.02 -5.15
C ALA A 179 -17.40 -23.07 -6.15
N LYS A 180 -16.63 -22.62 -7.16
CA LYS A 180 -15.89 -23.54 -8.03
C LYS A 180 -14.65 -24.04 -7.28
N GLN A 181 -14.61 -25.35 -7.03
CA GLN A 181 -13.46 -26.03 -6.43
C GLN A 181 -12.20 -25.85 -7.28
N ALA A 182 -11.13 -25.35 -6.65
CA ALA A 182 -9.79 -25.31 -7.24
C ALA A 182 -9.20 -26.73 -7.25
N VAL A 183 -8.72 -27.17 -8.43
CA VAL A 183 -8.03 -28.45 -8.59
C VAL A 183 -6.58 -28.29 -8.10
N VAL A 184 -6.22 -28.98 -7.02
CA VAL A 184 -4.90 -28.96 -6.39
C VAL A 184 -3.99 -29.99 -7.06
N HIS A 185 -2.85 -29.56 -7.58
CA HIS A 185 -1.74 -30.47 -7.90
C HIS A 185 -0.84 -30.62 -6.66
N THR A 186 -0.70 -31.86 -6.20
CA THR A 186 0.15 -32.24 -5.07
C THR A 186 1.62 -32.29 -5.51
N SER A 187 2.48 -31.50 -4.87
CA SER A 187 3.93 -31.68 -4.97
C SER A 187 4.57 -31.66 -3.59
N THR A 188 5.34 -32.72 -3.32
CA THR A 188 6.05 -33.03 -2.07
C THR A 188 7.00 -31.90 -1.65
N PRO A 189 7.06 -31.52 -0.36
CA PRO A 189 7.92 -30.44 0.11
C PRO A 189 9.40 -30.88 0.10
N GLN A 190 10.21 -30.23 -0.74
CA GLN A 190 11.67 -30.28 -0.63
C GLN A 190 12.18 -29.03 0.07
N LEU A 191 13.02 -29.23 1.10
CA LEU A 191 13.80 -28.19 1.77
C LEU A 191 14.67 -27.44 0.74
N LEU A 192 14.26 -26.21 0.43
CA LEU A 192 14.92 -25.35 -0.55
C LEU A 192 16.23 -24.80 0.02
N ARG A 193 17.35 -25.30 -0.50
CA ARG A 193 18.69 -24.72 -0.34
C ARG A 193 18.89 -23.58 -1.35
N SER A 194 19.53 -22.52 -0.88
CA SER A 194 19.76 -21.26 -1.59
C SER A 194 21.11 -21.15 -2.32
N PRO A 195 21.17 -20.34 -3.39
CA PRO A 195 22.38 -19.59 -3.73
C PRO A 195 22.14 -18.12 -4.18
N SER A 196 22.59 -17.19 -3.31
CA SER A 196 23.48 -16.06 -3.58
C SER A 196 23.08 -14.90 -4.48
N ALA A 197 22.96 -13.74 -3.81
CA ALA A 197 23.33 -12.39 -4.20
C ALA A 197 24.15 -12.26 -5.49
N MET A 198 23.55 -11.58 -6.46
CA MET A 198 24.24 -10.71 -7.39
C MET A 198 23.27 -9.54 -7.63
N GLN A 199 23.79 -8.32 -7.76
CA GLN A 199 23.22 -7.37 -8.70
C GLN A 199 23.20 -8.09 -10.05
N ARG A 200 22.11 -8.78 -10.35
CA ARG A 200 21.92 -9.51 -11.59
C ARG A 200 21.12 -8.60 -12.50
N PRO A 201 21.56 -8.37 -13.75
CA PRO A 201 20.68 -7.79 -14.73
C PRO A 201 19.43 -8.66 -14.74
N VAL A 202 18.28 -8.02 -14.50
CA VAL A 202 17.00 -8.64 -14.76
C VAL A 202 17.00 -8.91 -16.25
N ILE A 203 17.20 -10.16 -16.65
CA ILE A 203 16.97 -10.56 -18.04
C ILE A 203 15.47 -10.82 -18.11
N THR A 204 14.70 -9.75 -18.26
CA THR A 204 13.46 -9.90 -19.02
C THR A 204 13.92 -10.15 -20.45
N PHE A 205 13.38 -11.17 -21.10
CA PHE A 205 13.48 -11.25 -22.56
C PHE A 205 12.74 -10.08 -23.26
N GLU A 206 12.19 -9.13 -22.48
CA GLU A 206 11.68 -7.82 -22.89
C GLU A 206 12.78 -6.72 -22.91
N ASP A 207 13.85 -6.84 -22.10
CA ASP A 207 14.92 -5.81 -21.98
C ASP A 207 16.07 -5.97 -22.98
N ASP A 208 16.08 -7.06 -23.78
CA ASP A 208 16.77 -7.00 -25.06
C ASP A 208 15.96 -6.08 -25.96
N ALA A 209 16.37 -4.81 -25.97
CA ALA A 209 15.97 -3.72 -26.86
C ALA A 209 16.30 -4.03 -28.34
N GLY A 210 15.83 -5.18 -28.80
CA GLY A 210 15.95 -5.77 -30.11
C GLY A 210 14.66 -6.52 -30.40
N ASP A 211 13.55 -5.79 -30.51
CA ASP A 211 12.46 -6.15 -31.42
C ASP A 211 11.98 -7.61 -31.31
N ALA A 212 11.79 -8.13 -30.08
CA ALA A 212 11.08 -9.39 -29.86
C ALA A 212 9.62 -9.20 -30.23
N LYS A 213 9.35 -9.14 -31.54
CA LYS A 213 8.01 -9.01 -32.11
C LYS A 213 7.22 -10.23 -31.67
N TYR A 214 6.12 -9.99 -30.96
CA TYR A 214 5.09 -11.00 -30.71
C TYR A 214 4.87 -11.82 -31.99
N THR A 215 4.81 -13.14 -31.83
CA THR A 215 4.43 -14.02 -32.95
C THR A 215 3.04 -13.66 -33.46
N ALA A 216 2.72 -14.02 -34.71
CA ALA A 216 1.39 -13.75 -35.27
C ALA A 216 0.25 -14.37 -34.41
N GLU A 217 0.53 -15.51 -33.78
CA GLU A 217 -0.37 -16.16 -32.82
C GLU A 217 -0.54 -15.32 -31.56
N GLU A 218 0.55 -14.87 -30.93
CA GLU A 218 0.48 -14.03 -29.72
C GLU A 218 -0.25 -12.71 -29.99
N VAL A 219 -0.01 -12.08 -31.15
CA VAL A 219 -0.76 -10.89 -31.57
C VAL A 219 -2.26 -11.20 -31.69
N ASP A 220 -2.63 -12.37 -32.21
CA ASP A 220 -4.04 -12.78 -32.28
C ASP A 220 -4.65 -13.02 -30.89
N VAL A 221 -3.92 -13.69 -29.99
CA VAL A 221 -4.34 -13.89 -28.59
C VAL A 221 -4.54 -12.55 -27.89
N LEU A 222 -3.59 -11.63 -28.02
CA LEU A 222 -3.66 -10.28 -27.43
C LEU A 222 -4.83 -9.48 -27.99
N ARG A 223 -5.08 -9.58 -29.31
CA ARG A 223 -6.22 -8.93 -29.98
C ARG A 223 -7.55 -9.48 -29.47
N ARG A 224 -7.71 -10.80 -29.38
CA ARG A 224 -8.96 -11.43 -28.90
C ARG A 224 -9.20 -11.13 -27.43
N SER A 225 -8.15 -11.21 -26.61
CA SER A 225 -8.21 -10.95 -25.17
C SER A 225 -8.36 -9.46 -24.81
N SER A 226 -8.28 -8.55 -25.79
CA SER A 226 -8.61 -7.13 -25.63
C SER A 226 -10.09 -6.85 -25.50
N VAL A 227 -10.97 -7.75 -25.92
CA VAL A 227 -12.41 -7.57 -25.73
C VAL A 227 -12.83 -8.28 -24.46
N VAL A 228 -13.17 -7.52 -23.42
CA VAL A 228 -13.62 -8.03 -22.12
C VAL A 228 -14.97 -7.41 -21.81
N ASN A 229 -15.97 -8.24 -21.51
CA ASN A 229 -17.35 -7.79 -21.25
C ASN A 229 -17.92 -6.86 -22.35
N GLY A 230 -17.57 -7.14 -23.61
CA GLY A 230 -18.01 -6.34 -24.77
C GLY A 230 -17.29 -5.01 -24.97
N ARG A 231 -16.32 -4.67 -24.10
CA ARG A 231 -15.53 -3.42 -24.16
C ARG A 231 -14.11 -3.69 -24.61
N LEU A 232 -13.50 -2.72 -25.29
CA LEU A 232 -12.15 -2.84 -25.82
C LEU A 232 -11.10 -2.25 -24.86
N PHE A 233 -10.16 -3.08 -24.41
CA PHE A 233 -9.02 -2.71 -23.59
C PHE A 233 -7.72 -3.12 -24.30
N GLN A 234 -7.03 -2.14 -24.88
CA GLN A 234 -5.79 -2.40 -25.61
C GLN A 234 -4.62 -2.64 -24.64
N PRO A 235 -3.63 -3.46 -25.03
CA PRO A 235 -2.37 -3.56 -24.28
C PRO A 235 -1.74 -2.17 -24.13
N TRP A 236 -1.20 -1.90 -22.94
CA TRP A 236 -0.50 -0.66 -22.65
C TRP A 236 0.79 -0.58 -23.46
N ILE A 237 1.00 0.52 -24.18
CA ILE A 237 2.27 0.80 -24.89
C ILE A 237 2.99 1.99 -24.25
N ALA A 238 4.32 2.06 -24.42
CA ALA A 238 5.13 3.11 -23.78
C ALA A 238 4.66 4.54 -24.12
N SER A 239 4.14 4.76 -25.33
CA SER A 239 3.62 6.07 -25.74
C SER A 239 2.34 6.50 -25.02
N ASP A 240 1.58 5.57 -24.42
CA ASP A 240 0.38 5.90 -23.65
C ASP A 240 0.70 6.74 -22.41
N ALA A 241 1.93 6.62 -21.87
CA ALA A 241 2.39 7.43 -20.75
C ALA A 241 2.56 8.91 -21.11
N TYR A 242 2.68 9.23 -22.41
CA TYR A 242 2.89 10.58 -22.94
C TYR A 242 1.69 11.09 -23.74
N GLU A 243 0.52 10.44 -23.60
CA GLU A 243 -0.70 10.90 -24.27
C GLU A 243 -1.08 12.30 -23.78
N VAL A 244 -1.59 13.13 -24.69
CA VAL A 244 -2.02 14.49 -24.38
C VAL A 244 -3.44 14.48 -23.83
N PHE A 245 -3.65 15.09 -22.67
CA PHE A 245 -4.95 15.22 -22.03
C PHE A 245 -5.47 16.65 -22.21
N SER A 246 -6.62 16.81 -22.86
CA SER A 246 -7.25 18.12 -23.06
C SER A 246 -7.89 18.61 -21.76
N PRO A 247 -7.53 19.79 -21.23
CA PRO A 247 -8.17 20.34 -20.04
C PRO A 247 -9.47 21.08 -20.35
N HIS A 248 -9.76 21.36 -21.63
CA HIS A 248 -10.89 22.19 -22.06
C HIS A 248 -12.05 21.38 -22.64
N GLU A 249 -11.78 20.13 -23.04
CA GLU A 249 -12.79 19.24 -23.57
C GLU A 249 -13.20 18.25 -22.49
N GLN A 250 -14.49 18.28 -22.16
CA GLN A 250 -15.06 17.37 -21.18
C GLN A 250 -15.18 15.97 -21.78
N TYR A 251 -14.39 15.05 -21.28
CA TYR A 251 -14.42 13.66 -21.70
C TYR A 251 -15.61 12.94 -21.10
N ILE A 252 -16.36 12.26 -21.95
CA ILE A 252 -17.46 11.37 -21.57
C ILE A 252 -17.03 9.97 -21.98
N ASP A 253 -17.16 9.02 -21.06
CA ASP A 253 -16.85 7.64 -21.35
C ASP A 253 -17.78 7.10 -22.47
N PRO A 254 -17.24 6.64 -23.63
CA PRO A 254 -18.06 6.13 -24.72
C PRO A 254 -18.83 4.86 -24.36
N ASP A 255 -18.39 4.13 -23.32
CA ASP A 255 -19.09 2.94 -22.82
C ASP A 255 -20.27 3.31 -21.90
N GLY A 256 -20.46 4.60 -21.59
CA GLY A 256 -21.51 5.11 -20.71
C GLY A 256 -21.27 4.84 -19.23
N PHE A 257 -22.33 4.94 -18.43
CA PHE A 257 -22.29 4.65 -17.01
C PHE A 257 -22.17 3.14 -16.76
N LEU A 258 -21.37 2.76 -15.75
CA LEU A 258 -21.21 1.37 -15.38
C LEU A 258 -22.52 0.80 -14.81
N SER A 259 -22.83 -0.44 -15.16
CA SER A 259 -24.03 -1.13 -14.67
C SER A 259 -23.96 -1.32 -13.17
N MET A 260 -25.11 -1.19 -12.51
CA MET A 260 -25.30 -1.34 -11.07
C MET A 260 -26.35 -2.42 -10.79
N SER A 261 -26.24 -3.06 -9.64
CA SER A 261 -27.29 -3.94 -9.13
C SER A 261 -28.56 -3.14 -8.84
N PRO A 262 -29.75 -3.79 -8.81
CA PRO A 262 -30.99 -3.12 -8.43
C PRO A 262 -30.89 -2.39 -7.08
N LYS A 263 -30.23 -3.01 -6.09
CA LYS A 263 -30.05 -2.43 -4.75
C LYS A 263 -29.16 -1.17 -4.75
N GLN A 264 -28.14 -1.15 -5.59
CA GLN A 264 -27.30 0.05 -5.78
C GLN A 264 -28.09 1.16 -6.47
N MET A 265 -28.91 0.81 -7.47
CA MET A 265 -29.77 1.76 -8.17
C MET A 265 -30.82 2.38 -7.25
N ASP A 266 -31.38 1.62 -6.30
CA ASP A 266 -32.32 2.15 -5.32
C ASP A 266 -31.71 3.25 -4.44
N LYS A 267 -30.38 3.23 -4.27
CA LYS A 267 -29.64 4.26 -3.51
C LYS A 267 -29.14 5.41 -4.37
N LEU A 268 -29.07 5.25 -5.68
CA LEU A 268 -28.53 6.23 -6.61
C LEU A 268 -29.46 7.43 -6.74
N ASP A 269 -28.93 8.63 -6.45
CA ASP A 269 -29.57 9.90 -6.84
C ASP A 269 -29.15 10.24 -8.28
N LYS A 270 -27.84 10.35 -8.52
CA LYS A 270 -27.29 10.81 -9.81
C LYS A 270 -25.82 10.46 -9.97
N TRP A 271 -25.36 10.54 -11.22
CA TRP A 271 -23.94 10.53 -11.57
C TRP A 271 -23.41 11.96 -11.62
N VAL A 272 -22.28 12.21 -10.97
CA VAL A 272 -21.73 13.55 -10.73
C VAL A 272 -20.23 13.58 -10.90
N ARG A 273 -19.72 14.70 -11.40
CA ARG A 273 -18.28 14.97 -11.45
C ARG A 273 -17.79 15.55 -10.12
N PRO A 274 -16.47 15.59 -9.86
CA PRO A 274 -15.90 16.14 -8.62
C PRO A 274 -16.41 17.54 -8.25
N THR A 275 -16.69 18.38 -9.24
CA THR A 275 -17.25 19.72 -9.06
C THR A 275 -18.70 19.75 -8.54
N GLY A 276 -19.40 18.61 -8.54
CA GLY A 276 -20.82 18.48 -8.22
C GLY A 276 -21.15 17.79 -6.89
N TYR A 277 -20.15 17.28 -6.16
CA TYR A 277 -20.37 16.59 -4.87
C TYR A 277 -19.32 16.88 -3.78
N GLY A 278 -18.15 17.42 -4.14
CA GLY A 278 -17.09 17.72 -3.18
C GLY A 278 -17.11 19.17 -2.67
N THR A 279 -16.69 19.38 -1.42
CA THR A 279 -16.24 20.69 -0.95
C THR A 279 -14.76 20.88 -1.31
N GLY A 280 -14.38 22.07 -1.77
CA GLY A 280 -12.99 22.38 -2.16
C GLY A 280 -12.61 21.92 -3.57
N HIS A 281 -11.34 22.15 -3.94
CA HIS A 281 -10.81 21.78 -5.25
C HIS A 281 -10.48 20.29 -5.31
N PRO A 282 -10.78 19.61 -6.44
CA PRO A 282 -10.43 18.21 -6.58
C PRO A 282 -8.92 18.01 -6.54
N VAL A 283 -8.49 16.93 -5.90
CA VAL A 283 -7.09 16.49 -5.85
C VAL A 283 -7.02 15.03 -6.30
N MET A 284 -5.98 14.65 -7.04
CA MET A 284 -5.84 13.24 -7.35
C MET A 284 -5.46 12.45 -6.12
N ILE A 285 -4.39 12.89 -5.46
CA ILE A 285 -3.82 12.25 -4.29
C ILE A 285 -3.34 13.35 -3.35
N ALA A 286 -4.03 13.51 -2.22
CA ALA A 286 -3.59 14.34 -1.10
C ALA A 286 -2.55 13.59 -0.26
N THR A 287 -2.80 12.30 0.03
CA THR A 287 -1.88 11.45 0.76
C THR A 287 -2.11 9.98 0.40
N ILE A 288 -1.05 9.28 -0.02
CA ILE A 288 -1.09 7.82 -0.14
C ILE A 288 -1.07 7.21 1.25
N SER A 289 -2.23 6.75 1.72
CA SER A 289 -2.38 6.15 3.04
C SER A 289 -3.47 5.08 3.04
N PRO A 290 -3.25 3.91 3.67
CA PRO A 290 -4.29 2.90 3.86
C PRO A 290 -5.42 3.37 4.78
N TYR A 291 -5.17 4.39 5.61
CA TYR A 291 -6.07 4.81 6.68
C TYR A 291 -7.19 5.73 6.20
N VAL A 292 -7.03 6.34 5.02
CA VAL A 292 -8.06 7.23 4.45
C VAL A 292 -9.05 6.48 3.57
N ILE A 293 -8.77 5.25 3.17
CA ILE A 293 -9.59 4.50 2.21
C ILE A 293 -10.83 3.94 2.90
N VAL A 294 -12.00 4.16 2.30
CA VAL A 294 -13.30 3.72 2.80
C VAL A 294 -14.10 3.10 1.67
N GLN A 295 -14.60 1.89 1.93
CA GLN A 295 -15.60 1.22 1.10
C GLN A 295 -16.99 1.49 1.66
N ASP A 296 -17.94 1.81 0.77
CA ASP A 296 -19.36 2.00 1.11
C ASP A 296 -20.23 0.85 0.53
N VAL A 297 -21.08 1.11 -0.46
CA VAL A 297 -22.16 0.20 -0.92
C VAL A 297 -21.68 -0.88 -1.91
N VAL A 298 -20.46 -0.80 -2.41
CA VAL A 298 -19.91 -1.76 -3.38
C VAL A 298 -19.44 -3.06 -2.75
N THR A 299 -19.58 -4.16 -3.48
CA THR A 299 -19.36 -5.55 -3.02
C THR A 299 -17.94 -6.07 -3.27
N ASP A 300 -17.02 -5.25 -3.77
CA ASP A 300 -15.64 -5.61 -4.15
C ASP A 300 -14.61 -5.41 -3.02
N CYS A 301 -14.94 -5.85 -1.81
CA CYS A 301 -14.09 -5.67 -0.63
C CYS A 301 -12.63 -6.13 -0.81
N SER A 302 -12.43 -7.22 -1.56
CA SER A 302 -11.13 -7.78 -1.89
C SER A 302 -10.26 -6.81 -2.68
N PHE A 303 -10.85 -6.00 -3.56
CA PHE A 303 -10.17 -4.98 -4.34
C PHE A 303 -9.82 -3.76 -3.47
N VAL A 304 -10.74 -3.33 -2.60
CA VAL A 304 -10.46 -2.21 -1.68
C VAL A 304 -9.39 -2.58 -0.65
N ALA A 305 -9.40 -3.81 -0.12
CA ALA A 305 -8.32 -4.32 0.71
C ALA A 305 -6.97 -4.33 -0.05
N SER A 306 -7.00 -4.60 -1.35
CA SER A 306 -5.83 -4.54 -2.23
C SER A 306 -5.29 -3.11 -2.37
N LEU A 307 -6.17 -2.11 -2.47
CA LEU A 307 -5.80 -0.68 -2.44
C LEU A 307 -5.18 -0.28 -1.09
N CYS A 308 -5.73 -0.76 0.03
CA CYS A 308 -5.16 -0.53 1.35
C CYS A 308 -3.73 -1.04 1.46
N ILE A 309 -3.46 -2.31 1.14
CA ILE A 309 -2.11 -2.86 1.29
C ILE A 309 -1.10 -2.25 0.30
N THR A 310 -1.52 -1.92 -0.91
CA THR A 310 -0.65 -1.25 -1.89
C THR A 310 -0.33 0.19 -1.49
N ALA A 311 -1.29 0.93 -0.94
CA ALA A 311 -1.04 2.26 -0.37
C ALA A 311 -0.08 2.20 0.82
N ALA A 312 -0.28 1.24 1.73
CA ALA A 312 0.61 1.02 2.87
C ALA A 312 2.04 0.67 2.42
N PHE A 313 2.17 -0.18 1.40
CA PHE A 313 3.45 -0.54 0.82
C PHE A 313 4.16 0.67 0.22
N GLU A 314 3.47 1.44 -0.62
CA GLU A 314 4.04 2.61 -1.28
C GLU A 314 4.49 3.67 -0.26
N GLN A 315 3.67 3.91 0.77
CA GLN A 315 4.01 4.81 1.87
C GLN A 315 5.25 4.33 2.64
N ARG A 316 5.35 3.03 2.94
CA ARG A 316 6.46 2.48 3.76
C ARG A 316 7.77 2.38 2.99
N PHE A 317 7.73 1.88 1.76
CA PHE A 317 8.92 1.59 0.97
C PHE A 317 9.30 2.70 -0.02
N GLN A 318 8.46 3.74 -0.16
CA GLN A 318 8.65 4.83 -1.12
C GLN A 318 8.80 4.30 -2.56
N LYS A 319 8.10 3.20 -2.86
CA LYS A 319 8.08 2.53 -4.16
C LYS A 319 6.70 2.64 -4.76
N LYS A 320 6.61 3.31 -5.92
CA LYS A 320 5.35 3.57 -6.62
C LYS A 320 4.68 2.27 -7.08
N LEU A 321 3.52 1.96 -6.53
CA LEU A 321 2.61 0.90 -6.98
C LEU A 321 1.29 1.48 -7.47
N ILE A 322 0.70 2.40 -6.71
CA ILE A 322 -0.56 3.09 -7.02
C ILE A 322 -0.31 4.32 -7.90
N THR A 323 0.62 5.19 -7.51
CA THR A 323 0.82 6.47 -8.22
C THR A 323 1.23 6.27 -9.68
N LYS A 324 2.00 5.21 -9.97
CA LYS A 324 2.50 4.93 -11.32
C LYS A 324 1.44 4.44 -12.31
N ILE A 325 0.26 4.01 -11.85
CA ILE A 325 -0.77 3.42 -12.73
C ILE A 325 -1.85 4.41 -13.15
N ILE A 326 -1.87 5.63 -12.63
CA ILE A 326 -2.88 6.66 -12.92
C ILE A 326 -2.27 7.75 -13.80
N TYR A 327 -2.98 8.15 -14.87
CA TYR A 327 -2.58 9.21 -15.79
C TYR A 327 -3.72 10.20 -16.02
N PRO A 328 -3.42 11.49 -16.23
CA PRO A 328 -2.10 12.08 -16.50
C PRO A 328 -1.17 12.18 -15.28
N GLN A 329 0.13 12.33 -15.53
CA GLN A 329 1.16 12.49 -14.51
C GLN A 329 1.97 13.78 -14.73
N ASP A 330 2.53 14.33 -13.65
CA ASP A 330 3.52 15.40 -13.68
C ASP A 330 4.91 14.89 -14.12
N ALA A 331 5.89 15.80 -14.19
CA ALA A 331 7.27 15.47 -14.58
C ALA A 331 7.98 14.49 -13.63
N TYR A 332 7.46 14.29 -12.41
CA TYR A 332 7.98 13.37 -11.41
C TYR A 332 7.21 12.03 -11.40
N GLY A 333 6.27 11.84 -12.32
CA GLY A 333 5.43 10.65 -12.40
C GLY A 333 4.40 10.58 -11.27
N ASN A 334 3.95 11.72 -10.72
CA ASN A 334 2.83 11.78 -9.78
C ASN A 334 1.54 12.08 -10.54
N PRO A 335 0.43 11.41 -10.23
CA PRO A 335 -0.82 11.64 -10.93
C PRO A 335 -1.41 13.02 -10.60
N ILE A 336 -1.95 13.67 -11.62
CA ILE A 336 -2.54 15.01 -11.52
C ILE A 336 -4.00 15.01 -11.96
N VAL A 337 -4.77 15.96 -11.45
CA VAL A 337 -6.17 16.13 -11.85
C VAL A 337 -6.21 16.62 -13.28
N ASN A 338 -7.05 16.00 -14.10
CA ASN A 338 -7.37 16.50 -15.42
C ASN A 338 -8.71 17.22 -15.39
N PRO A 339 -8.77 18.55 -15.61
CA PRO A 339 -10.03 19.29 -15.64
C PRO A 339 -11.02 18.82 -16.72
N GLY A 340 -10.52 18.20 -17.80
CA GLY A 340 -11.37 17.56 -18.80
C GLY A 340 -12.01 16.24 -18.32
N GLY A 341 -11.65 15.75 -17.14
CA GLY A 341 -12.23 14.57 -16.51
C GLY A 341 -11.87 13.24 -17.16
N ARG A 342 -10.85 13.18 -18.03
CA ARG A 342 -10.34 11.93 -18.63
C ARG A 342 -9.16 11.39 -17.84
N TYR A 343 -9.19 10.11 -17.52
CA TYR A 343 -8.10 9.40 -16.86
C TYR A 343 -7.79 8.08 -17.57
N ASN A 344 -6.51 7.73 -17.66
CA ASN A 344 -6.09 6.39 -18.03
C ASN A 344 -5.58 5.68 -16.78
N VAL A 345 -6.06 4.47 -16.54
CA VAL A 345 -5.58 3.59 -15.48
C VAL A 345 -4.94 2.36 -16.13
N LYS A 346 -3.71 2.04 -15.72
CA LYS A 346 -2.96 0.88 -16.19
C LYS A 346 -3.22 -0.31 -15.28
N LEU A 347 -4.03 -1.27 -15.75
CA LEU A 347 -4.38 -2.48 -14.99
C LEU A 347 -3.96 -3.74 -15.74
N TRP A 348 -3.51 -4.76 -15.02
CA TRP A 348 -3.27 -6.08 -15.58
C TRP A 348 -4.60 -6.80 -15.82
N ALA A 349 -4.83 -7.22 -17.05
CA ALA A 349 -6.00 -8.01 -17.42
C ALA A 349 -5.64 -8.97 -18.56
N ASN A 350 -6.04 -10.25 -18.41
CA ASN A 350 -5.71 -11.32 -19.35
C ASN A 350 -4.20 -11.41 -19.66
N GLY A 351 -3.36 -11.31 -18.63
CA GLY A 351 -1.92 -11.58 -18.70
C GLY A 351 -1.05 -10.43 -19.22
N VAL A 352 -1.60 -9.26 -19.53
CA VAL A 352 -0.83 -8.06 -19.92
C VAL A 352 -1.36 -6.79 -19.24
N PRO A 353 -0.53 -5.75 -19.05
CA PRO A 353 -1.02 -4.44 -18.67
C PRO A 353 -1.88 -3.86 -19.79
N ARG A 354 -3.03 -3.29 -19.45
CA ARG A 354 -3.99 -2.69 -20.38
C ARG A 354 -4.31 -1.26 -19.99
N LYS A 355 -4.59 -0.46 -21.01
CA LYS A 355 -5.07 0.90 -20.87
C LYS A 355 -6.58 0.88 -20.65
N VAL A 356 -7.01 1.31 -19.46
CA VAL A 356 -8.41 1.48 -19.12
C VAL A 356 -8.70 2.96 -19.04
N VAL A 357 -9.49 3.47 -19.98
CA VAL A 357 -9.87 4.89 -20.02
C VAL A 357 -11.22 5.05 -19.32
N VAL A 358 -11.29 5.97 -18.36
CA VAL A 358 -12.50 6.32 -17.61
C VAL A 358 -12.68 7.82 -17.54
N ASP A 359 -13.94 8.26 -17.40
CA ASP A 359 -14.24 9.62 -16.96
C ASP A 359 -14.35 9.71 -15.42
N ASP A 360 -14.43 10.93 -14.89
CA ASP A 360 -14.60 11.22 -13.45
C ASP A 360 -16.06 11.37 -12.98
N CYS A 361 -17.05 10.93 -13.78
CA CYS A 361 -18.43 10.86 -13.31
C CYS A 361 -18.58 9.68 -12.35
N LEU A 362 -18.89 9.95 -11.08
CA LEU A 362 -19.05 8.96 -10.02
C LEU A 362 -20.51 8.92 -9.52
N PRO A 363 -20.97 7.76 -9.01
CA PRO A 363 -22.34 7.63 -8.53
C PRO A 363 -22.50 8.19 -7.12
N LEU A 364 -23.50 9.07 -6.95
CA LEU A 364 -23.84 9.70 -5.69
C LEU A 364 -25.18 9.19 -5.19
N GLY A 365 -25.23 8.85 -3.91
CA GLY A 365 -26.45 8.44 -3.23
C GLY A 365 -27.32 9.62 -2.79
N TYR A 366 -28.59 9.36 -2.48
CA TYR A 366 -29.54 10.36 -1.96
C TYR A 366 -29.10 11.01 -0.65
N ASN A 367 -28.23 10.34 0.11
CA ASN A 367 -27.63 10.82 1.35
C ASN A 367 -26.43 11.77 1.11
N GLY A 368 -26.05 12.00 -0.15
CA GLY A 368 -24.91 12.84 -0.53
C GLY A 368 -23.54 12.16 -0.40
N THR A 369 -23.48 10.83 -0.20
CA THR A 369 -22.21 10.07 -0.21
C THR A 369 -21.99 9.38 -1.56
N LEU A 370 -20.72 9.18 -1.92
CA LEU A 370 -20.39 8.38 -3.09
C LEU A 370 -20.76 6.91 -2.83
N LEU A 371 -21.36 6.25 -3.82
CA LEU A 371 -21.69 4.82 -3.74
C LEU A 371 -20.50 3.90 -4.08
N CYS A 372 -19.44 4.47 -4.65
CA CYS A 372 -18.16 3.84 -4.92
C CYS A 372 -17.19 4.03 -3.75
N SER A 373 -16.11 3.24 -3.68
CA SER A 373 -15.08 3.48 -2.66
C SER A 373 -14.41 4.82 -2.87
N CYS A 374 -14.08 5.49 -1.76
CA CYS A 374 -13.51 6.83 -1.75
C CYS A 374 -12.54 6.99 -0.57
N THR A 375 -12.03 8.19 -0.40
CA THR A 375 -11.18 8.56 0.74
C THR A 375 -11.95 9.41 1.74
N THR A 376 -11.53 9.39 3.00
CA THR A 376 -12.04 10.31 4.03
C THR A 376 -11.62 11.76 3.75
N THR A 377 -10.58 11.97 2.94
CA THR A 377 -10.21 13.31 2.45
C THR A 377 -11.23 13.79 1.41
N PRO A 378 -11.86 14.97 1.63
CA PRO A 378 -12.84 15.51 0.68
C PRO A 378 -12.24 15.73 -0.70
N ASN A 379 -12.99 15.35 -1.73
CA ASN A 379 -12.68 15.60 -3.14
C ASN A 379 -11.34 15.00 -3.63
N GLU A 380 -10.85 13.93 -2.98
CA GLU A 380 -9.72 13.13 -3.43
C GLU A 380 -10.19 11.94 -4.29
N LEU A 381 -9.56 11.73 -5.45
CA LEU A 381 -10.17 10.97 -6.55
C LEU A 381 -9.56 9.60 -6.81
N TRP A 382 -8.33 9.33 -6.39
CA TRP A 382 -7.57 8.16 -6.87
C TRP A 382 -8.24 6.81 -6.58
N VAL A 383 -8.83 6.63 -5.40
CA VAL A 383 -9.54 5.38 -5.02
C VAL A 383 -10.70 5.15 -5.98
N SER A 384 -11.57 6.15 -6.14
CA SER A 384 -12.77 6.02 -6.97
C SER A 384 -12.45 5.86 -8.45
N ILE A 385 -11.41 6.53 -8.95
CA ILE A 385 -10.97 6.40 -10.35
C ILE A 385 -10.38 5.01 -10.63
N ILE A 386 -9.54 4.49 -9.73
CA ILE A 386 -8.96 3.14 -9.89
C ILE A 386 -10.05 2.08 -9.78
N GLU A 387 -10.94 2.18 -8.79
CA GLU A 387 -12.07 1.27 -8.63
C GLU A 387 -12.97 1.28 -9.86
N LYS A 388 -13.36 2.47 -10.35
CA LYS A 388 -14.16 2.58 -11.57
C LYS A 388 -13.49 1.92 -12.77
N ALA A 389 -12.18 2.10 -12.94
CA ALA A 389 -11.44 1.43 -14.01
C ALA A 389 -11.44 -0.10 -13.84
N TYR A 390 -11.24 -0.59 -12.62
CA TYR A 390 -11.26 -2.01 -12.31
C TYR A 390 -12.65 -2.63 -12.59
N LEU A 391 -13.71 -1.99 -12.10
CA LEU A 391 -15.09 -2.44 -12.29
C LEU A 391 -15.53 -2.32 -13.74
N LYS A 392 -15.04 -1.33 -14.49
CA LYS A 392 -15.25 -1.24 -15.95
C LYS A 392 -14.74 -2.47 -16.69
N VAL A 393 -13.54 -2.95 -16.34
CA VAL A 393 -12.98 -4.20 -16.89
C VAL A 393 -13.82 -5.40 -16.46
N ASN A 394 -14.27 -5.44 -15.20
CA ASN A 394 -15.01 -6.56 -14.62
C ASN A 394 -16.53 -6.57 -14.89
N GLY A 395 -17.06 -5.60 -15.63
CA GLY A 395 -18.44 -5.61 -16.13
C GLY A 395 -19.26 -4.41 -15.65
N GLY A 396 -19.07 -3.96 -14.42
CA GLY A 396 -19.69 -2.78 -13.82
C GLY A 396 -19.60 -2.81 -12.29
N TYR A 397 -20.36 -1.93 -11.62
CA TYR A 397 -20.52 -1.90 -10.16
C TYR A 397 -21.34 -3.07 -9.61
N ASP A 398 -22.11 -3.75 -10.45
CA ASP A 398 -22.75 -5.05 -10.14
C ASP A 398 -21.75 -6.21 -10.18
N PHE A 399 -20.66 -6.07 -9.43
CA PHE A 399 -19.58 -7.05 -9.37
C PHE A 399 -19.66 -7.81 -8.05
N PRO A 400 -19.83 -9.15 -8.05
CA PRO A 400 -20.10 -9.93 -6.85
C PRO A 400 -18.92 -10.05 -5.88
N GLY A 401 -17.76 -9.47 -6.21
CA GLY A 401 -16.52 -9.63 -5.47
C GLY A 401 -15.56 -10.62 -6.14
N SER A 402 -14.36 -10.70 -5.59
CA SER A 402 -13.23 -11.44 -6.16
C SER A 402 -12.36 -12.04 -5.05
N ASN A 403 -11.19 -12.53 -5.44
CA ASN A 403 -10.10 -12.89 -4.55
C ASN A 403 -9.04 -11.77 -4.57
N SER A 404 -8.61 -11.31 -3.39
CA SER A 404 -7.55 -10.30 -3.24
C SER A 404 -6.24 -10.66 -3.96
N GLY A 405 -5.91 -11.95 -4.10
CA GLY A 405 -4.75 -12.38 -4.89
C GLY A 405 -4.85 -11.98 -6.37
N ILE A 406 -6.04 -12.12 -6.97
CA ILE A 406 -6.30 -11.74 -8.37
C ILE A 406 -6.36 -10.22 -8.48
N ASP A 407 -6.99 -9.56 -7.50
CA ASP A 407 -7.14 -8.11 -7.46
C ASP A 407 -5.78 -7.39 -7.34
N LEU A 408 -4.91 -7.88 -6.45
CA LEU A 408 -3.54 -7.41 -6.33
C LEU A 408 -2.73 -7.65 -7.61
N PHE A 409 -2.93 -8.78 -8.29
CA PHE A 409 -2.30 -9.02 -9.58
C PHE A 409 -2.81 -8.02 -10.63
N ALA A 410 -4.11 -7.79 -10.71
CA ALA A 410 -4.72 -6.80 -11.60
C ALA A 410 -4.15 -5.39 -11.35
N LEU A 411 -3.95 -5.03 -10.09
CA LEU A 411 -3.47 -3.72 -9.69
C LEU A 411 -1.96 -3.53 -9.89
N THR A 412 -1.15 -4.57 -9.65
CA THR A 412 0.31 -4.44 -9.50
C THR A 412 1.14 -5.30 -10.44
N GLY A 413 0.58 -6.40 -10.95
CA GLY A 413 1.29 -7.48 -11.64
C GLY A 413 2.10 -8.38 -10.69
N TRP A 414 1.92 -8.26 -9.37
CA TRP A 414 2.62 -9.10 -8.40
C TRP A 414 2.00 -10.49 -8.31
N ILE A 415 2.87 -11.50 -8.24
CA ILE A 415 2.55 -12.90 -8.52
C ILE A 415 1.75 -13.49 -7.33
N PRO A 416 0.49 -13.92 -7.54
CA PRO A 416 -0.34 -14.41 -6.45
C PRO A 416 0.03 -15.83 -6.02
N GLU A 417 0.03 -16.06 -4.72
CA GLU A 417 0.03 -17.34 -4.03
C GLU A 417 -1.13 -17.32 -3.02
N SER A 418 -1.85 -18.44 -2.91
CA SER A 418 -2.91 -18.61 -1.91
C SER A 418 -2.54 -19.76 -0.99
N LEU A 419 -2.61 -19.50 0.32
CA LEU A 419 -2.44 -20.49 1.37
C LEU A 419 -3.77 -20.65 2.10
N SER A 420 -4.21 -21.88 2.31
CA SER A 420 -5.37 -22.17 3.14
C SER A 420 -4.92 -22.54 4.55
N PHE A 421 -5.58 -21.97 5.56
CA PHE A 421 -5.35 -22.32 6.96
C PHE A 421 -6.10 -23.59 7.39
N VAL A 422 -7.04 -24.07 6.57
CA VAL A 422 -7.87 -25.25 6.86
C VAL A 422 -7.14 -26.56 6.50
N ASP A 423 -6.14 -26.50 5.62
CA ASP A 423 -5.40 -27.68 5.16
C ASP A 423 -4.28 -28.05 6.12
N ALA A 424 -4.49 -29.12 6.90
CA ALA A 424 -3.52 -29.67 7.83
C ALA A 424 -2.25 -30.23 7.15
N SER A 425 -2.24 -30.40 5.82
CA SER A 425 -1.06 -30.81 5.05
C SER A 425 -0.16 -29.64 4.63
N GLY A 426 -0.57 -28.40 4.93
CA GLY A 426 0.16 -27.19 4.62
C GLY A 426 1.45 -26.99 5.42
N PRO A 427 2.21 -25.90 5.12
CA PRO A 427 3.38 -25.52 5.91
C PRO A 427 3.02 -25.29 7.38
N THR A 428 3.94 -25.56 8.29
CA THR A 428 3.71 -25.30 9.72
C THR A 428 3.49 -23.82 9.99
N SER A 429 2.75 -23.49 11.05
CA SER A 429 2.51 -22.09 11.50
C SER A 429 3.81 -21.29 11.57
N ASP A 430 4.88 -21.86 12.13
CA ASP A 430 6.20 -21.22 12.20
C ASP A 430 6.78 -20.88 10.83
N VAL A 431 6.66 -21.78 9.84
CA VAL A 431 7.16 -21.52 8.49
C VAL A 431 6.37 -20.40 7.83
N ILE A 432 5.04 -20.39 7.97
CA ILE A 432 4.19 -19.32 7.44
C ILE A 432 4.58 -17.99 8.10
N TRP A 433 4.69 -17.97 9.43
CA TRP A 433 5.05 -16.77 10.18
C TRP A 433 6.41 -16.20 9.75
N GLN A 434 7.44 -17.04 9.65
CA GLN A 434 8.77 -16.60 9.19
C GLN A 434 8.74 -16.07 7.75
N ARG A 435 7.92 -16.67 6.86
CA ARG A 435 7.71 -16.14 5.51
C ARG A 435 7.04 -14.76 5.55
N LEU A 436 6.00 -14.57 6.37
CA LEU A 436 5.31 -13.29 6.52
C LEU A 436 6.24 -12.20 7.05
N MET A 437 6.97 -12.49 8.13
CA MET A 437 7.95 -11.57 8.72
C MET A 437 9.03 -11.16 7.73
N SER A 438 9.61 -12.13 7.01
CA SER A 438 10.62 -11.85 5.98
C SER A 438 10.03 -10.97 4.89
N ALA A 439 8.89 -11.37 4.32
CA ALA A 439 8.30 -10.67 3.19
C ALA A 439 7.84 -9.25 3.55
N TYR A 440 7.26 -9.07 4.73
CA TYR A 440 6.87 -7.77 5.27
C TYR A 440 8.08 -6.87 5.51
N ASN A 441 9.18 -7.36 6.09
CA ASN A 441 10.34 -6.52 6.41
C ASN A 441 11.15 -6.10 5.18
N PHE A 442 11.21 -6.95 4.15
CA PHE A 442 11.96 -6.64 2.93
C PHE A 442 11.13 -5.92 1.86
N GLY A 443 9.81 -5.87 2.00
CA GLY A 443 8.93 -5.29 0.98
C GLY A 443 8.83 -6.16 -0.25
N ASP A 444 8.77 -7.46 -0.04
CA ASP A 444 8.83 -8.48 -1.08
C ASP A 444 7.45 -9.09 -1.37
N CYS A 445 6.45 -8.81 -0.53
CA CYS A 445 5.10 -9.32 -0.69
C CYS A 445 4.06 -8.34 -0.18
N LEU A 446 2.89 -8.34 -0.82
CA LEU A 446 1.65 -7.73 -0.33
C LEU A 446 0.81 -8.83 0.29
N ILE A 447 0.20 -8.55 1.45
CA ILE A 447 -0.44 -9.57 2.28
C ILE A 447 -1.89 -9.17 2.55
N THR A 448 -2.81 -10.08 2.23
CA THR A 448 -4.23 -9.97 2.59
C THR A 448 -4.73 -11.28 3.17
N ILE A 449 -5.75 -11.21 4.00
CA ILE A 449 -6.40 -12.37 4.62
C ILE A 449 -7.90 -12.29 4.36
N ALA A 450 -8.56 -13.44 4.24
CA ALA A 450 -9.99 -13.50 3.99
C ALA A 450 -10.68 -14.50 4.92
N THR A 451 -11.82 -14.08 5.46
CA THR A 451 -12.76 -14.93 6.19
C THR A 451 -13.56 -15.76 5.19
N GLY A 452 -14.00 -16.94 5.63
CA GLY A 452 -15.00 -17.71 4.88
C GLY A 452 -16.42 -17.40 5.35
N GLU A 453 -17.34 -18.29 4.96
CA GLU A 453 -18.67 -18.32 5.54
C GLU A 453 -18.58 -18.48 7.07
N MET A 454 -19.36 -17.69 7.79
CA MET A 454 -19.38 -17.70 9.25
C MET A 454 -20.80 -17.39 9.72
N PRO A 455 -21.35 -18.13 10.71
CA PRO A 455 -22.64 -17.81 11.29
C PRO A 455 -22.69 -16.37 11.87
N PRO A 456 -23.80 -15.62 11.69
CA PRO A 456 -23.89 -14.23 12.13
C PRO A 456 -23.63 -14.00 13.63
N ASP A 457 -23.96 -14.97 14.48
CA ASP A 457 -23.70 -14.90 15.93
C ASP A 457 -22.20 -14.97 16.25
N ILE A 458 -21.45 -15.81 15.52
CA ILE A 458 -20.00 -15.91 15.66
C ILE A 458 -19.37 -14.63 15.14
N ALA A 459 -19.75 -14.17 13.95
CA ALA A 459 -19.27 -12.95 13.33
C ALA A 459 -19.41 -11.74 14.26
N ARG A 460 -20.59 -11.55 14.87
CA ARG A 460 -20.86 -10.46 15.82
C ARG A 460 -20.01 -10.57 17.10
N ARG A 461 -19.82 -11.80 17.59
CA ARG A 461 -19.05 -12.07 18.82
C ARG A 461 -17.56 -11.78 18.63
N VAL A 462 -16.98 -12.21 17.51
CA VAL A 462 -15.55 -12.02 17.24
C VAL A 462 -15.25 -10.68 16.56
N GLY A 463 -16.26 -9.99 16.02
CA GLY A 463 -16.13 -8.69 15.35
C GLY A 463 -15.58 -8.78 13.92
N LEU A 464 -15.66 -9.95 13.29
CA LEU A 464 -15.26 -10.17 11.90
C LEU A 464 -16.48 -10.25 10.99
N VAL A 465 -16.27 -9.97 9.71
CA VAL A 465 -17.29 -10.00 8.66
C VAL A 465 -17.14 -11.33 7.92
N PRO A 466 -18.22 -12.10 7.68
CA PRO A 466 -18.18 -13.31 6.86
C PRO A 466 -17.80 -13.01 5.40
N SER A 467 -17.12 -13.94 4.74
CA SER A 467 -16.77 -13.87 3.30
C SER A 467 -16.15 -12.53 2.87
N HIS A 468 -15.24 -12.00 3.70
CA HIS A 468 -14.71 -10.64 3.56
C HIS A 468 -13.19 -10.62 3.58
N ALA A 469 -12.61 -9.66 2.85
CA ALA A 469 -11.17 -9.51 2.72
C ALA A 469 -10.64 -8.35 3.58
N TYR A 470 -9.44 -8.56 4.14
CA TYR A 470 -8.76 -7.61 5.00
C TYR A 470 -7.30 -7.41 4.57
N ALA A 471 -6.79 -6.19 4.73
CA ALA A 471 -5.40 -5.86 4.44
C ALA A 471 -4.53 -6.05 5.68
N VAL A 472 -3.40 -6.76 5.54
CA VAL A 472 -2.43 -6.93 6.64
C VAL A 472 -1.37 -5.84 6.53
N LEU A 473 -1.50 -4.81 7.36
CA LEU A 473 -0.66 -3.61 7.32
C LEU A 473 0.65 -3.75 8.11
N ASN A 474 0.68 -4.62 9.12
CA ASN A 474 1.88 -4.88 9.91
C ASN A 474 1.98 -6.35 10.31
N VAL A 475 3.21 -6.88 10.33
CA VAL A 475 3.55 -8.21 10.84
C VAL A 475 4.64 -8.00 11.88
N LEU A 476 4.38 -8.38 13.13
CA LEU A 476 5.25 -8.10 14.27
C LEU A 476 5.38 -9.32 15.17
N GLU A 477 6.62 -9.67 15.52
CA GLU A 477 6.92 -10.63 16.58
C GLU A 477 7.61 -9.89 17.72
N THR A 478 7.05 -9.97 18.92
CA THR A 478 7.52 -9.25 20.10
C THR A 478 8.68 -9.98 20.77
N ALA A 479 9.39 -9.31 21.69
CA ALA A 479 10.49 -9.87 22.46
C ALA A 479 10.06 -11.05 23.34
N CYS A 480 8.79 -11.08 23.75
CA CYS A 480 8.21 -12.20 24.49
C CYS A 480 7.64 -13.32 23.59
N GLY A 481 7.82 -13.23 22.27
CA GLY A 481 7.42 -14.25 21.30
C GLY A 481 5.96 -14.18 20.85
N VAL A 482 5.26 -13.08 21.15
CA VAL A 482 3.87 -12.88 20.70
C VAL A 482 3.88 -12.45 19.23
N ARG A 483 3.07 -13.13 18.42
CA ARG A 483 2.95 -12.94 16.98
C ARG A 483 1.69 -12.15 16.67
N LEU A 484 1.84 -10.89 16.28
CA LEU A 484 0.74 -9.96 16.04
C LEU A 484 0.69 -9.47 14.60
N LEU A 485 -0.53 -9.40 14.06
CA LEU A 485 -0.83 -8.73 12.80
C LEU A 485 -1.63 -7.46 13.07
N ARG A 486 -1.28 -6.35 12.40
CA ARG A 486 -2.16 -5.18 12.31
C ARG A 486 -2.95 -5.28 11.03
N VAL A 487 -4.27 -5.31 11.17
CA VAL A 487 -5.20 -5.61 10.08
C VAL A 487 -6.14 -4.41 9.88
N LYS A 488 -6.47 -4.13 8.62
CA LYS A 488 -7.44 -3.10 8.21
C LYS A 488 -8.65 -3.74 7.55
N ASN A 489 -9.82 -3.46 8.09
CA ASN A 489 -11.10 -3.68 7.42
C ASN A 489 -11.35 -2.54 6.40
N PRO A 490 -11.54 -2.83 5.10
CA PRO A 490 -11.81 -1.80 4.08
C PRO A 490 -13.11 -1.00 4.32
N TRP A 491 -14.07 -1.53 5.09
CA TRP A 491 -15.30 -0.81 5.49
C TRP A 491 -15.06 0.33 6.48
N ASN A 492 -13.83 0.46 6.99
CA ASN A 492 -13.47 1.47 7.98
C ASN A 492 -14.30 1.39 9.27
N ARG A 493 -14.75 0.19 9.62
CA ARG A 493 -15.48 -0.17 10.85
C ARG A 493 -15.40 -1.67 11.11
N LYS A 494 -16.04 -2.14 12.18
CA LYS A 494 -16.13 -3.56 12.60
C LYS A 494 -14.72 -4.10 12.88
N ARG A 495 -14.22 -3.75 14.06
CA ARG A 495 -12.95 -4.23 14.61
C ARG A 495 -13.11 -5.60 15.28
N TRP A 496 -12.01 -6.35 15.28
CA TRP A 496 -11.82 -7.56 16.08
C TRP A 496 -12.12 -7.35 17.57
N LYS A 497 -12.76 -8.34 18.19
CA LYS A 497 -13.21 -8.34 19.61
C LYS A 497 -12.60 -9.45 20.47
N GLY A 498 -11.67 -10.24 19.95
CA GLY A 498 -10.97 -11.29 20.70
C GLY A 498 -9.65 -10.83 21.32
N PRO A 499 -8.68 -11.73 21.54
CA PRO A 499 -7.36 -11.36 22.08
C PRO A 499 -6.69 -10.22 21.33
N TYR A 500 -6.08 -9.29 22.06
CA TYR A 500 -5.47 -8.05 21.56
C TYR A 500 -6.43 -7.06 20.88
N SER A 501 -7.74 -7.23 21.06
CA SER A 501 -8.74 -6.20 20.71
C SER A 501 -8.65 -4.98 21.63
N LEU A 502 -9.41 -3.92 21.30
CA LEU A 502 -9.45 -2.70 22.12
C LEU A 502 -10.02 -2.94 23.52
N ASP A 503 -10.96 -3.87 23.65
CA ASP A 503 -11.63 -4.17 24.92
C ASP A 503 -10.90 -5.26 25.72
N ASP A 504 -9.82 -5.82 25.18
CA ASP A 504 -9.03 -6.85 25.84
C ASP A 504 -8.08 -6.25 26.89
N SER A 505 -8.44 -6.44 28.15
CA SER A 505 -7.63 -6.03 29.30
C SER A 505 -6.68 -7.14 29.80
N GLN A 506 -6.77 -8.35 29.25
CA GLN A 506 -5.97 -9.49 29.70
C GLN A 506 -4.64 -9.59 28.96
N HIS A 507 -4.64 -9.46 27.63
CA HIS A 507 -3.42 -9.64 26.84
C HIS A 507 -2.64 -8.35 26.61
N TRP A 508 -3.31 -7.19 26.60
CA TRP A 508 -2.62 -5.90 26.53
C TRP A 508 -1.95 -5.55 27.86
N THR A 509 -0.63 -5.70 27.92
CA THR A 509 0.20 -5.21 29.03
C THR A 509 0.84 -3.86 28.69
N PRO A 510 1.17 -3.00 29.67
CA PRO A 510 1.85 -1.74 29.40
C PRO A 510 3.18 -1.90 28.66
N ALA A 511 3.94 -2.95 28.98
CA ALA A 511 5.19 -3.27 28.29
C ALA A 511 4.97 -3.63 26.81
N LEU A 512 3.90 -4.39 26.52
CA LEU A 512 3.54 -4.74 25.16
C LEU A 512 3.03 -3.51 24.37
N GLN A 513 2.25 -2.63 25.01
CA GLN A 513 1.80 -1.38 24.39
C GLN A 513 2.98 -0.47 24.02
N ASP A 514 3.97 -0.35 24.91
CA ASP A 514 5.20 0.39 24.66
C ASP A 514 6.03 -0.23 23.54
N GLU A 515 6.22 -1.56 23.55
CA GLU A 515 6.97 -2.27 22.51
C GLU A 515 6.34 -2.15 21.12
N VAL A 516 5.01 -2.23 21.03
CA VAL A 516 4.26 -2.12 19.78
C VAL A 516 4.08 -0.65 19.35
N GLY A 517 4.32 0.30 20.25
CA GLY A 517 4.02 1.72 20.04
C GLY A 517 2.52 1.99 19.86
N PHE A 518 1.68 1.29 20.64
CA PHE A 518 0.24 1.34 20.52
C PHE A 518 -0.40 1.92 21.79
N ASP A 519 -1.02 3.10 21.66
CA ASP A 519 -1.80 3.72 22.72
C ASP A 519 -3.23 3.16 22.70
N LEU A 520 -3.50 2.20 23.59
CA LEU A 520 -4.78 1.52 23.70
C LEU A 520 -5.89 2.48 24.14
N ASP A 521 -5.60 3.41 25.04
CA ASP A 521 -6.60 4.34 25.57
C ASP A 521 -6.98 5.39 24.51
N ALA A 522 -6.01 5.93 23.77
CA ALA A 522 -6.32 6.80 22.64
C ALA A 522 -7.14 6.06 21.57
N ALA A 523 -6.81 4.80 21.27
CA ALA A 523 -7.52 4.00 20.28
C ALA A 523 -8.97 3.67 20.68
N ARG A 524 -9.26 3.50 21.98
CA ARG A 524 -10.63 3.31 22.50
C ARG A 524 -11.52 4.55 22.33
N HIS A 525 -10.95 5.74 22.45
CA HIS A 525 -11.68 7.00 22.31
C HIS A 525 -11.73 7.49 20.85
N ALA A 526 -10.94 6.89 19.96
CA ALA A 526 -10.97 7.19 18.54
C ALA A 526 -12.20 6.55 17.86
N LYS A 527 -12.73 7.23 16.82
CA LYS A 527 -13.77 6.69 15.96
C LYS A 527 -13.33 5.34 15.37
N ASP A 528 -14.28 4.44 15.14
CA ASP A 528 -14.00 3.19 14.43
C ASP A 528 -13.47 3.49 13.03
N ASP A 529 -12.27 2.97 12.75
CA ASP A 529 -11.54 3.06 11.49
C ASP A 529 -11.26 1.65 10.91
N GLY A 530 -11.81 0.61 11.52
CA GLY A 530 -11.60 -0.78 11.12
C GLY A 530 -10.16 -1.28 11.27
N LEU A 531 -9.27 -0.56 11.95
CA LEU A 531 -7.93 -1.03 12.30
C LEU A 531 -7.97 -1.80 13.62
N PHE A 532 -7.30 -2.95 13.65
CA PHE A 532 -7.16 -3.73 14.87
C PHE A 532 -5.87 -4.56 14.84
N TRP A 533 -5.43 -4.94 16.03
CA TRP A 533 -4.42 -5.97 16.23
C TRP A 533 -5.10 -7.31 16.48
N ILE A 534 -4.48 -8.39 16.00
CA ILE A 534 -4.94 -9.76 16.20
C ILE A 534 -3.71 -10.67 16.26
N ASP A 535 -3.73 -11.68 17.12
CA ASP A 535 -2.67 -12.68 17.17
C ASP A 535 -2.75 -13.67 16.02
N PHE A 536 -1.62 -14.27 15.69
CA PHE A 536 -1.54 -15.18 14.55
C PHE A 536 -2.36 -16.47 14.75
N ASP A 537 -2.55 -16.94 15.98
CA ASP A 537 -3.34 -18.14 16.25
C ASP A 537 -4.83 -17.87 15.96
N SER A 538 -5.36 -16.72 16.41
CA SER A 538 -6.72 -16.25 16.07
C SER A 538 -6.90 -16.05 14.56
N VAL A 539 -5.85 -15.64 13.83
CA VAL A 539 -5.89 -15.56 12.36
C VAL A 539 -6.06 -16.94 11.74
N GLN A 540 -5.31 -17.93 12.21
CA GLN A 540 -5.42 -19.30 11.71
C GLN A 540 -6.77 -19.96 12.08
N GLU A 541 -7.40 -19.53 13.17
CA GLU A 541 -8.70 -20.04 13.61
C GLU A 541 -9.88 -19.45 12.80
N HIS A 542 -9.86 -18.14 12.52
CA HIS A 542 -11.02 -17.44 11.97
C HIS A 542 -10.94 -17.06 10.49
N PHE A 543 -9.76 -17.18 9.87
CA PHE A 543 -9.57 -16.88 8.45
C PHE A 543 -9.32 -18.17 7.68
N ASN A 544 -9.91 -18.29 6.49
CA ASN A 544 -9.78 -19.50 5.67
C ASN A 544 -8.60 -19.42 4.71
N ALA A 545 -8.23 -18.20 4.30
CA ALA A 545 -7.25 -17.95 3.27
C ALA A 545 -6.31 -16.78 3.61
N LEU A 546 -5.06 -16.97 3.25
CA LEU A 546 -3.99 -15.98 3.23
C LEU A 546 -3.52 -15.83 1.78
N PHE A 547 -3.58 -14.62 1.25
CA PHE A 547 -3.11 -14.30 -0.09
C PHE A 547 -1.81 -13.51 -0.02
N LEU A 548 -0.81 -14.03 -0.71
CA LEU A 548 0.53 -13.49 -0.82
C LEU A 548 0.77 -13.10 -2.28
N ASN A 549 0.91 -11.81 -2.57
CA ASN A 549 1.33 -11.36 -3.89
C ASN A 549 2.80 -11.00 -3.84
N TRP A 550 3.63 -11.76 -4.56
CA TRP A 550 5.08 -11.62 -4.53
C TRP A 550 5.59 -10.60 -5.54
N ASN A 551 6.53 -9.77 -5.12
CA ASN A 551 7.22 -8.85 -6.00
C ASN A 551 7.90 -9.64 -7.14
N PRO A 552 7.56 -9.39 -8.41
CA PRO A 552 8.14 -10.14 -9.52
C PRO A 552 9.64 -9.89 -9.68
N GLU A 553 10.20 -8.82 -9.08
CA GLU A 553 11.64 -8.55 -9.06
C GLU A 553 12.46 -9.59 -8.27
N LEU A 554 11.80 -10.42 -7.44
CA LEU A 554 12.44 -11.54 -6.75
C LEU A 554 12.91 -12.64 -7.70
N PHE A 555 12.31 -12.71 -8.89
CA PHE A 555 12.56 -13.75 -9.86
C PHE A 555 13.53 -13.24 -10.93
N GLN A 556 14.75 -13.79 -10.89
CA GLN A 556 15.83 -13.40 -11.82
C GLN A 556 15.45 -13.61 -13.30
N TYR A 557 14.74 -14.70 -13.60
CA TYR A 557 14.36 -15.08 -14.95
C TYR A 557 12.86 -15.02 -15.08
N ARG A 558 12.37 -14.26 -16.06
CA ARG A 558 10.94 -14.07 -16.33
C ARG A 558 10.71 -14.20 -17.82
N TYR A 559 9.65 -14.92 -18.19
CA TYR A 559 9.25 -15.13 -19.56
C TYR A 559 7.73 -15.26 -19.63
N THR A 560 7.13 -14.58 -20.60
CA THR A 560 5.68 -14.56 -20.83
C THR A 560 5.41 -15.12 -22.22
N VAL A 561 4.41 -15.98 -22.35
CA VAL A 561 3.96 -16.53 -23.63
C VAL A 561 2.45 -16.43 -23.69
N HIS A 562 1.92 -16.00 -24.84
CA HIS A 562 0.48 -15.98 -25.08
C HIS A 562 0.09 -17.10 -26.06
N LYS A 563 -0.79 -18.00 -25.61
CA LYS A 563 -1.32 -19.11 -26.42
C LYS A 563 -2.83 -19.18 -26.25
N HIS A 564 -3.51 -19.71 -27.24
CA HIS A 564 -4.92 -20.07 -27.12
C HIS A 564 -5.09 -21.59 -27.11
N TRP A 565 -6.14 -22.08 -26.46
CA TRP A 565 -6.58 -23.45 -26.67
C TRP A 565 -7.25 -23.57 -28.04
N PRO A 566 -6.85 -24.53 -28.88
CA PRO A 566 -7.50 -24.74 -30.17
C PRO A 566 -8.81 -25.50 -29.97
N VAL A 567 -9.89 -24.79 -29.61
CA VAL A 567 -11.22 -25.38 -29.32
C VAL A 567 -11.79 -26.17 -30.52
N GLU A 568 -11.33 -25.84 -31.73
CA GLU A 568 -11.72 -26.53 -32.97
C GLU A 568 -10.93 -27.83 -33.22
N MET A 569 -9.86 -28.09 -32.47
CA MET A 569 -8.99 -29.26 -32.63
C MET A 569 -8.96 -30.12 -31.37
N GLY A 570 -9.37 -31.38 -31.51
CA GLY A 570 -9.31 -32.37 -30.44
C GLY A 570 -10.63 -32.57 -29.69
N PRO A 571 -10.68 -33.56 -28.79
CA PRO A 571 -11.86 -33.84 -27.99
C PRO A 571 -12.07 -32.75 -26.94
N ALA A 572 -13.31 -32.34 -26.67
CA ALA A 572 -13.65 -31.38 -25.61
C ALA A 572 -13.28 -31.84 -24.19
N ASN A 573 -12.83 -33.09 -24.04
CA ASN A 573 -12.37 -33.67 -22.80
C ASN A 573 -10.92 -34.16 -22.98
N ASP A 574 -10.02 -33.50 -22.25
CA ASP A 574 -8.58 -33.70 -22.24
C ASP A 574 -8.15 -35.13 -21.83
N THR A 575 -9.03 -35.91 -21.21
CA THR A 575 -8.75 -37.32 -20.87
C THR A 575 -8.53 -38.21 -22.10
N TYR A 576 -9.06 -37.83 -23.27
CA TYR A 576 -8.91 -38.59 -24.51
C TYR A 576 -7.60 -38.25 -25.26
N ASN A 577 -7.20 -36.98 -25.28
CA ASN A 577 -5.94 -36.55 -25.89
C ASN A 577 -5.47 -35.21 -25.35
N LEU A 578 -4.26 -35.19 -24.78
CA LEU A 578 -3.58 -33.98 -24.28
C LEU A 578 -2.66 -33.33 -25.31
N GLY A 579 -2.39 -34.00 -26.43
CA GLY A 579 -1.38 -33.59 -27.42
C GLY A 579 -1.69 -32.31 -28.18
N TYR A 580 -2.94 -31.85 -28.18
CA TYR A 580 -3.36 -30.60 -28.82
C TYR A 580 -3.27 -29.37 -27.90
N ASN A 581 -3.02 -29.57 -26.61
CA ASN A 581 -2.82 -28.47 -25.68
C ASN A 581 -1.48 -27.76 -25.95
N PRO A 582 -1.39 -26.44 -25.74
CA PRO A 582 -0.12 -25.73 -25.80
C PRO A 582 0.94 -26.38 -24.89
N GLN A 583 2.12 -26.67 -25.43
CA GLN A 583 3.23 -27.30 -24.71
C GLN A 583 4.33 -26.29 -24.45
N PHE A 584 4.90 -26.34 -23.24
CA PHE A 584 5.97 -25.44 -22.81
C PHE A 584 7.15 -26.26 -22.30
N LEU A 585 8.37 -25.85 -22.67
CA LEU A 585 9.61 -26.47 -22.20
C LEU A 585 10.33 -25.51 -21.25
N LEU A 586 10.42 -25.89 -19.97
CA LEU A 586 11.26 -25.21 -18.99
C LEU A 586 12.57 -25.99 -18.83
N THR A 587 13.69 -25.37 -19.19
CA THR A 587 15.02 -25.94 -18.97
C THR A 587 15.66 -25.35 -17.73
N ILE A 588 15.91 -26.17 -16.72
CA ILE A 588 16.59 -25.77 -15.48
C ILE A 588 18.04 -26.26 -15.55
N PRO A 589 19.03 -25.38 -15.80
CA PRO A 589 20.43 -25.81 -15.89
C PRO A 589 20.92 -26.29 -14.52
N ASN A 590 21.44 -27.52 -14.47
CA ASN A 590 21.95 -28.12 -13.23
C ASN A 590 23.34 -27.54 -12.92
N THR A 591 23.42 -26.57 -12.01
CA THR A 591 24.68 -25.89 -11.63
C THR A 591 25.62 -26.73 -10.76
N GLN A 592 25.29 -28.00 -10.46
CA GLN A 592 26.13 -28.90 -9.67
C GLN A 592 27.10 -29.79 -10.47
N ARG A 593 27.64 -29.35 -11.61
CA ARG A 593 28.89 -29.95 -12.11
C ARG A 593 30.07 -29.36 -11.34
N ARG A 594 30.30 -29.86 -10.13
CA ARG A 594 31.62 -29.79 -9.49
C ARG A 594 32.62 -30.45 -10.44
N THR A 595 33.52 -29.66 -10.99
CA THR A 595 34.77 -30.14 -11.58
C THR A 595 35.52 -30.93 -10.50
N LYS A 596 35.47 -32.26 -10.60
CA LYS A 596 36.56 -33.09 -10.09
C LYS A 596 37.65 -33.04 -11.15
N SER A 597 38.65 -32.21 -10.94
CA SER A 597 39.99 -32.37 -11.51
C SER A 597 41.00 -32.17 -10.40
#